data_AF-A0A3A0BX88-F1
#
_entry.id   AF-A0A3A0BX88-F1
#
_cell.length_a   1.000
_cell.length_b   1.000
_cell.length_c   1.000
_cell.angle_alpha   90.00
_cell.angle_beta   90.00
_cell.angle_gamma   90.00
#
_symmetry.space_group_name_H-M   'P 1'
#
loop_
_entity.id
_entity.type
_entity.pdbx_description
1 polymer ?
#
loop_
_entity_poly.entity_id
_entity_poly.type
_entity_poly.pdbx_seq_one_letter_code
_entity_poly.pdbx_strand_id
1 'polypeptide(L)'
;MKTHSPAIVTRYEETKRKNRHRAACETATRYKIEIGSTSARAAIKITFNKHMQLQLNHAIASRYKSRSQIARVVTEDWALRQLYCVACNSDSLRPFPANTKAVDYHCLMCSSAFQLKSGSAWSERRVPDAGYDAMMSAIQSDRVPNLLLMQYSSDWTVRNLLLVPSFFFVPSAIECRKPLSPRARRAGWVGCNILLSAIAPEGKLPMVRNGEVIPARMVRAHYERVRSLAKLNVKLRGWTLDVLRVIHELKLATFSLSDVYAFEARLRELHPQNFNIRPKIRQQLQVLRDHGLLQFISKGRYELLPSSGQARL
;
A
#
# COMPACT_ATOMS: atom_id res chain seq x y z
N MET A 1 30.13 -54.68 44.83
CA MET A 1 30.86 -55.84 44.27
C MET A 1 31.49 -55.36 42.97
N LYS A 2 32.74 -54.86 43.00
CA LYS A 2 33.98 -55.60 42.67
C LYS A 2 33.89 -56.21 41.25
N THR A 3 34.48 -55.58 40.22
CA THR A 3 35.87 -55.68 39.69
C THR A 3 35.77 -56.31 38.28
N HIS A 4 36.46 -55.97 37.18
CA HIS A 4 37.83 -55.54 36.93
C HIS A 4 37.96 -54.87 35.53
N SER A 5 38.91 -53.93 35.39
CA SER A 5 39.65 -53.64 34.14
C SER A 5 40.91 -54.55 34.11
N PRO A 6 41.61 -54.76 32.97
CA PRO A 6 42.70 -53.84 32.60
C PRO A 6 43.00 -53.70 31.08
N ALA A 7 43.89 -52.75 30.80
CA ALA A 7 44.42 -52.27 29.52
C ALA A 7 45.44 -53.20 28.83
N ILE A 8 45.87 -52.85 27.58
CA ILE A 8 47.28 -52.62 27.15
C ILE A 8 47.37 -52.21 25.66
N VAL A 9 47.85 -50.96 25.41
CA VAL A 9 49.01 -50.50 24.56
C VAL A 9 49.28 -51.27 23.24
N THR A 10 49.39 -50.69 22.03
CA THR A 10 50.50 -49.85 21.44
C THR A 10 50.07 -49.41 20.03
N ARG A 11 50.00 -48.13 19.66
CA ARG A 11 51.05 -47.29 19.04
C ARG A 11 52.05 -48.05 18.15
N TYR A 12 51.67 -48.35 16.92
CA TYR A 12 52.59 -48.58 15.80
C TYR A 12 51.91 -48.06 14.51
N GLU A 13 52.67 -47.28 13.73
CA GLU A 13 52.36 -46.82 12.35
C GLU A 13 51.64 -45.47 12.11
N GLU A 14 51.99 -44.44 12.89
CA GLU A 14 52.15 -43.09 12.34
C GLU A 14 53.52 -42.96 11.64
N THR A 15 53.75 -43.63 10.49
CA THR A 15 54.94 -43.31 9.64
C THR A 15 54.91 -43.88 8.22
N LYS A 16 53.76 -43.85 7.55
CA LYS A 16 53.68 -43.75 6.08
C LYS A 16 52.92 -42.48 5.73
N ARG A 17 53.44 -41.31 6.14
CA ARG A 17 54.39 -40.53 5.35
C ARG A 17 54.02 -40.52 3.87
N LYS A 18 53.48 -39.36 3.48
CA LYS A 18 54.05 -38.55 2.40
C LYS A 18 54.06 -39.24 1.03
N ASN A 19 52.94 -39.18 0.31
CA ASN A 19 52.92 -39.08 -1.16
C ASN A 19 51.51 -38.91 -1.77
N ARG A 20 50.65 -38.06 -1.19
CA ARG A 20 49.44 -37.56 -1.90
C ARG A 20 49.16 -36.06 -1.64
N HIS A 21 50.23 -35.27 -1.52
CA HIS A 21 50.23 -33.84 -1.79
C HIS A 21 50.79 -33.61 -3.20
N ARG A 22 49.94 -33.81 -4.21
CA ARG A 22 50.06 -33.21 -5.56
C ARG A 22 48.87 -33.71 -6.38
N ALA A 23 48.26 -32.80 -7.14
CA ALA A 23 47.11 -33.00 -8.02
C ALA A 23 45.71 -32.98 -7.36
N ALA A 24 45.26 -31.78 -7.01
CA ALA A 24 43.91 -31.28 -7.34
C ALA A 24 43.78 -29.81 -6.90
N CYS A 25 44.68 -28.96 -7.39
CA CYS A 25 44.58 -27.51 -7.35
C CYS A 25 45.19 -26.99 -8.65
N GLU A 26 44.34 -26.84 -9.67
CA GLU A 26 44.55 -26.20 -10.99
C GLU A 26 43.23 -26.48 -11.73
N THR A 27 42.24 -25.60 -11.74
CA THR A 27 42.23 -24.40 -12.58
C THR A 27 41.44 -23.28 -11.92
N ALA A 28 42.18 -22.24 -11.56
CA ALA A 28 41.68 -20.90 -11.38
C ALA A 28 41.69 -20.18 -12.74
N THR A 29 40.58 -19.56 -13.11
CA THR A 29 40.56 -18.34 -13.94
C THR A 29 39.79 -17.30 -13.12
N ARG A 30 40.43 -16.68 -12.13
CA ARG A 30 41.07 -15.35 -12.22
C ARG A 30 40.24 -14.34 -13.00
N TYR A 31 39.57 -13.44 -12.27
CA TYR A 31 39.77 -12.02 -12.45
C TYR A 31 40.01 -11.36 -11.10
N LYS A 32 41.16 -10.66 -11.01
CA LYS A 32 41.67 -9.90 -9.88
C LYS A 32 40.83 -8.63 -9.70
N ILE A 33 40.50 -8.28 -8.47
CA ILE A 33 40.38 -6.88 -8.04
C ILE A 33 41.38 -6.70 -6.90
N GLU A 34 42.36 -5.84 -7.13
CA GLU A 34 43.37 -5.44 -6.16
C GLU A 34 42.71 -4.69 -5.00
N ILE A 35 42.93 -5.18 -3.78
CA ILE A 35 42.56 -4.48 -2.57
C ILE A 35 43.74 -3.58 -2.20
N GLY A 36 43.65 -2.31 -2.59
CA GLY A 36 44.42 -1.23 -1.97
C GLY A 36 43.86 -0.97 -0.57
N SER A 37 44.73 -1.10 0.43
CA SER A 37 44.45 -0.86 1.84
C SER A 37 44.08 0.59 2.12
N THR A 38 42.88 0.83 2.67
CA THR A 38 42.53 1.72 3.81
C THR A 38 41.06 2.13 3.76
N SER A 39 40.41 2.20 4.94
CA SER A 39 39.11 2.84 5.23
C SER A 39 37.80 2.06 4.99
N ALA A 40 36.95 2.09 6.04
CA ALA A 40 35.51 1.84 6.12
C ALA A 40 34.95 0.44 5.80
N ARG A 41 34.43 -0.23 6.84
CA ARG A 41 33.46 -1.35 6.71
C ARG A 41 32.17 -0.85 6.05
N ALA A 42 32.13 -0.84 4.72
CA ALA A 42 30.87 -0.76 3.99
C ALA A 42 30.23 -2.16 3.99
N ALA A 43 29.19 -2.35 4.80
CA ALA A 43 28.33 -3.52 4.71
C ALA A 43 27.65 -3.51 3.33
N ILE A 44 28.07 -4.42 2.44
CA ILE A 44 27.39 -4.66 1.17
C ILE A 44 26.02 -5.27 1.50
N LYS A 45 24.99 -4.43 1.60
CA LYS A 45 23.59 -4.87 1.58
C LYS A 45 23.30 -5.37 0.17
N ILE A 46 23.48 -6.67 -0.05
CA ILE A 46 22.92 -7.35 -1.22
C ILE A 46 21.40 -7.28 -1.06
N THR A 47 20.79 -6.27 -1.66
CA THR A 47 19.34 -6.11 -1.66
C THR A 47 18.82 -6.97 -2.81
N PHE A 48 18.35 -8.17 -2.50
CA PHE A 48 17.58 -8.95 -3.46
C PHE A 48 16.34 -8.13 -3.82
N ASN A 49 16.33 -7.53 -5.01
CA ASN A 49 15.20 -6.76 -5.48
C ASN A 49 14.09 -7.76 -5.83
N LYS A 50 13.20 -8.04 -4.86
CA LYS A 50 12.07 -8.95 -5.05
C LYS A 50 11.13 -8.34 -6.09
N HIS A 51 11.21 -8.83 -7.32
CA HIS A 51 10.31 -8.42 -8.39
C HIS A 51 8.91 -9.01 -8.11
N MET A 52 7.88 -8.17 -8.15
CA MET A 52 6.49 -8.62 -8.00
C MET A 52 6.09 -9.49 -9.20
N GLN A 53 5.69 -10.73 -8.95
CA GLN A 53 5.14 -11.61 -9.99
C GLN A 53 3.65 -11.34 -10.15
N LEU A 54 3.15 -11.22 -11.38
CA LEU A 54 1.75 -10.87 -11.63
C LEU A 54 0.82 -12.09 -11.78
N GLN A 55 1.36 -13.29 -11.96
CA GLN A 55 0.57 -14.50 -12.13
C GLN A 55 -0.03 -14.98 -10.79
N LEU A 56 -1.35 -15.15 -10.75
CA LEU A 56 -2.05 -15.81 -9.67
C LEU A 56 -1.95 -17.33 -9.87
N ASN A 57 -1.72 -18.08 -8.77
CA ASN A 57 -1.60 -19.53 -8.85
C ASN A 57 -2.98 -20.18 -8.86
N HIS A 58 -3.59 -20.33 -10.04
CA HIS A 58 -4.92 -20.93 -10.17
C HIS A 58 -4.98 -22.40 -9.69
N ALA A 59 -3.88 -23.15 -9.73
CA ALA A 59 -3.85 -24.57 -9.39
C ALA A 59 -4.26 -24.85 -7.93
N ILE A 60 -4.00 -23.91 -7.01
CA ILE A 60 -4.36 -24.07 -5.59
C ILE A 60 -5.87 -24.05 -5.35
N ALA A 61 -6.64 -23.53 -6.31
CA ALA A 61 -8.09 -23.42 -6.20
C ALA A 61 -8.85 -24.57 -6.90
N SER A 62 -8.13 -25.61 -7.35
CA SER A 62 -8.69 -26.79 -8.06
C SER A 62 -9.86 -27.48 -7.35
N ARG A 63 -9.94 -27.38 -6.02
CA ARG A 63 -11.02 -27.98 -5.20
C ARG A 63 -12.29 -27.13 -5.11
N TYR A 64 -12.26 -25.88 -5.55
CA TYR A 64 -13.39 -24.96 -5.45
C TYR A 64 -14.16 -24.87 -6.76
N LYS A 65 -15.49 -24.93 -6.68
CA LYS A 65 -16.39 -24.77 -7.85
C LYS A 65 -16.91 -23.35 -8.03
N SER A 66 -17.04 -22.59 -6.93
CA SER A 66 -17.55 -21.21 -6.97
C SER A 66 -16.48 -20.25 -7.44
N ARG A 67 -16.77 -19.48 -8.50
CA ARG A 67 -15.87 -18.42 -9.00
C ARG A 67 -15.43 -17.44 -7.91
N SER A 68 -16.34 -17.05 -7.01
CA SER A 68 -16.01 -16.14 -5.92
C SER A 68 -15.04 -16.77 -4.90
N GLN A 69 -15.16 -18.07 -4.63
CA GLN A 69 -14.22 -18.77 -3.74
C GLN A 69 -12.87 -19.00 -4.41
N ILE A 70 -12.86 -19.39 -5.70
CA ILE A 70 -11.62 -19.48 -6.48
C ILE A 70 -10.89 -18.14 -6.44
N ALA A 71 -11.56 -17.05 -6.80
CA ALA A 71 -11.00 -15.70 -6.80
C ALA A 71 -10.43 -15.32 -5.42
N ARG A 72 -11.17 -15.59 -4.34
CA ARG A 72 -10.70 -15.32 -2.98
C ARG A 72 -9.38 -16.06 -2.70
N VAL A 73 -9.36 -17.38 -2.88
CA VAL A 73 -8.20 -18.21 -2.54
C VAL A 73 -6.95 -17.81 -3.35
N VAL A 74 -7.09 -17.62 -4.67
CA VAL A 74 -5.93 -17.29 -5.52
C VAL A 74 -5.42 -15.88 -5.27
N THR A 75 -6.31 -14.91 -5.00
CA THR A 75 -5.89 -13.52 -4.76
C THR A 75 -5.28 -13.34 -3.37
N GLU A 76 -5.77 -14.06 -2.35
CA GLU A 76 -5.18 -14.07 -1.00
C GLU A 76 -3.78 -14.73 -1.00
N ASP A 77 -3.61 -15.86 -1.67
CA ASP A 77 -2.29 -16.51 -1.83
C ASP A 77 -1.28 -15.59 -2.52
N TRP A 78 -1.68 -14.97 -3.63
CA TRP A 78 -0.83 -14.02 -4.34
C TRP A 78 -0.46 -12.84 -3.46
N ALA A 79 -1.43 -12.28 -2.74
CA ALA A 79 -1.22 -11.14 -1.87
C ALA A 79 -0.19 -11.45 -0.78
N LEU A 80 -0.29 -12.62 -0.14
CA LEU A 80 0.66 -13.09 0.86
C LEU A 80 2.09 -13.21 0.31
N ARG A 81 2.24 -13.68 -0.93
CA ARG A 81 3.54 -13.88 -1.57
C ARG A 81 4.14 -12.58 -2.11
N GLN A 82 3.32 -11.67 -2.62
CA GLN A 82 3.76 -10.57 -3.49
C GLN A 82 3.62 -9.17 -2.87
N LEU A 83 2.70 -8.95 -1.94
CA LEU A 83 2.52 -7.62 -1.35
C LEU A 83 3.67 -7.26 -0.40
N TYR A 84 3.95 -5.96 -0.36
CA TYR A 84 4.90 -5.32 0.54
C TYR A 84 4.21 -4.16 1.27
N CYS A 85 4.82 -3.71 2.37
CA CYS A 85 4.33 -2.55 3.08
C CYS A 85 4.79 -1.26 2.39
N VAL A 86 3.84 -0.36 2.10
CA VAL A 86 4.13 0.97 1.56
C VAL A 86 4.51 2.00 2.64
N ALA A 87 4.16 1.73 3.91
CA ALA A 87 4.35 2.66 5.03
C ALA A 87 5.72 2.50 5.73
N CYS A 88 6.49 1.46 5.37
CA CYS A 88 7.82 1.20 5.89
C CYS A 88 8.64 0.35 4.90
N ASN A 89 9.83 -0.07 5.29
CA ASN A 89 10.74 -0.86 4.45
C ASN A 89 10.47 -2.38 4.48
N SER A 90 9.35 -2.84 5.03
CA SER A 90 9.01 -4.27 5.03
C SER A 90 8.54 -4.74 3.65
N ASP A 91 9.17 -5.81 3.15
CA ASP A 91 8.85 -6.43 1.85
C ASP A 91 7.81 -7.57 1.94
N SER A 92 7.06 -7.60 3.05
CA SER A 92 6.04 -8.61 3.31
C SER A 92 4.90 -8.06 4.14
N LEU A 93 3.69 -8.57 3.92
CA LEU A 93 2.56 -8.44 4.82
C LEU A 93 2.21 -9.82 5.42
N ARG A 94 1.56 -9.82 6.58
CA ARG A 94 1.05 -11.03 7.23
C ARG A 94 -0.47 -10.99 7.29
N PRO A 95 -1.14 -12.14 7.16
CA PRO A 95 -2.58 -12.19 7.27
C PRO A 95 -3.00 -11.85 8.71
N PHE A 96 -4.12 -11.16 8.87
CA PHE A 96 -4.81 -11.12 10.16
C PHE A 96 -5.45 -12.48 10.46
N PRO A 97 -5.81 -12.77 11.72
CA PRO A 97 -6.65 -13.91 12.05
C PRO A 97 -7.92 -13.91 11.19
N ALA A 98 -8.33 -15.09 10.74
CA ALA A 98 -9.53 -15.25 9.92
C ALA A 98 -10.75 -14.60 10.60
N ASN A 99 -11.64 -13.99 9.79
CA ASN A 99 -12.83 -13.26 10.22
C ASN A 99 -12.58 -11.94 10.97
N THR A 100 -11.35 -11.42 10.97
CA THR A 100 -11.10 -10.04 11.39
C THR A 100 -11.88 -9.09 10.47
N LYS A 101 -12.76 -8.28 11.04
CA LYS A 101 -13.64 -7.41 10.24
C LYS A 101 -12.82 -6.37 9.49
N ALA A 102 -13.01 -6.32 8.18
CA ALA A 102 -12.48 -5.30 7.28
C ALA A 102 -10.95 -5.18 7.20
N VAL A 103 -10.18 -6.11 7.77
CA VAL A 103 -8.72 -6.09 7.68
C VAL A 103 -8.22 -7.48 7.33
N ASP A 104 -7.45 -7.56 6.24
CA ASP A 104 -6.96 -8.83 5.70
C ASP A 104 -5.48 -9.03 6.04
N TYR A 105 -4.69 -7.95 6.07
CA TYR A 105 -3.25 -8.02 6.32
C TYR A 105 -2.75 -6.92 7.26
N HIS A 106 -1.62 -7.18 7.92
CA HIS A 106 -0.81 -6.18 8.62
C HIS A 106 0.66 -6.29 8.26
N CYS A 107 1.37 -5.19 8.45
CA CYS A 107 2.82 -5.18 8.50
C CYS A 107 3.32 -5.47 9.92
N LEU A 108 4.23 -6.44 10.09
CA LEU A 108 4.85 -6.71 11.39
C LEU A 108 5.83 -5.63 11.85
N MET A 109 6.32 -4.78 10.94
CA MET A 109 7.32 -3.75 11.25
C MET A 109 6.69 -2.45 11.74
N CYS A 110 5.58 -2.01 11.12
CA CYS A 110 4.95 -0.72 11.42
C CYS A 110 3.47 -0.83 11.81
N SER A 111 2.95 -2.05 11.95
CA SER A 111 1.57 -2.35 12.35
C SER A 111 0.48 -1.80 11.42
N SER A 112 0.83 -1.24 10.26
CA SER A 112 -0.15 -0.73 9.31
C SER A 112 -1.05 -1.87 8.82
N ALA A 113 -2.36 -1.61 8.85
CA ALA A 113 -3.41 -2.51 8.43
C ALA A 113 -3.76 -2.31 6.95
N PHE A 114 -4.14 -3.39 6.27
CA PHE A 114 -4.50 -3.42 4.86
C PHE A 114 -5.74 -4.27 4.61
N GLN A 115 -6.62 -3.81 3.73
CA GLN A 115 -7.76 -4.55 3.20
C GLN A 115 -7.58 -4.76 1.70
N LEU A 116 -7.81 -5.98 1.21
CA LEU A 116 -7.77 -6.31 -0.20
C LEU A 116 -9.20 -6.45 -0.74
N LYS A 117 -9.50 -5.75 -1.82
CA LYS A 117 -10.66 -6.02 -2.68
C LYS A 117 -10.17 -6.39 -4.06
N SER A 118 -10.61 -7.56 -4.54
CA SER A 118 -10.21 -8.09 -5.84
C SER A 118 -11.43 -8.37 -6.73
N GLY A 119 -11.25 -8.23 -8.03
CA GLY A 119 -12.29 -8.53 -9.01
C GLY A 119 -11.76 -8.58 -10.44
N SER A 120 -12.55 -9.13 -11.36
CA SER A 120 -12.23 -9.12 -12.79
C SER A 120 -12.53 -7.77 -13.47
N ALA A 121 -13.48 -7.03 -12.91
CA ALA A 121 -13.85 -5.69 -13.37
C ALA A 121 -12.99 -4.61 -12.70
N TRP A 122 -12.65 -3.56 -13.45
CA TRP A 122 -11.95 -2.38 -12.95
C TRP A 122 -12.86 -1.17 -12.94
N SER A 123 -12.79 -0.39 -11.86
CA SER A 123 -13.42 0.92 -11.81
C SER A 123 -12.57 1.85 -10.95
N GLU A 124 -12.17 2.97 -11.53
CA GLU A 124 -11.53 4.07 -10.81
C GLU A 124 -12.53 5.12 -10.31
N ARG A 125 -13.84 4.86 -10.49
CA ARG A 125 -14.91 5.76 -10.06
C ARG A 125 -15.48 5.34 -8.72
N ARG A 126 -15.84 4.06 -8.56
CA ARG A 126 -16.49 3.55 -7.36
C ARG A 126 -16.19 2.07 -7.13
N VAL A 127 -16.11 1.67 -5.86
CA VAL A 127 -15.95 0.27 -5.46
C VAL A 127 -16.95 -0.07 -4.34
N PRO A 128 -17.72 -1.17 -4.46
CA PRO A 128 -18.59 -1.62 -3.38
C PRO A 128 -17.81 -2.00 -2.12
N ASP A 129 -18.34 -1.63 -0.97
CA ASP A 129 -17.78 -1.99 0.33
C ASP A 129 -18.86 -2.55 1.29
N ALA A 130 -18.44 -2.87 2.52
CA ALA A 130 -19.25 -3.45 3.58
C ALA A 130 -20.25 -2.43 4.17
N GLY A 131 -20.59 -2.61 5.44
CA GLY A 131 -21.65 -1.83 6.08
C GLY A 131 -21.32 -0.35 6.16
N TYR A 132 -22.26 0.51 5.78
CA TYR A 132 -22.06 1.97 5.78
C TYR A 132 -21.67 2.50 7.17
N ASP A 133 -22.44 2.17 8.20
CA ASP A 133 -22.19 2.65 9.57
C ASP A 133 -20.84 2.19 10.12
N ALA A 134 -20.41 0.96 9.76
CA ALA A 134 -19.12 0.43 10.17
C ALA A 134 -17.96 1.21 9.52
N MET A 135 -18.07 1.55 8.23
CA MET A 135 -17.09 2.39 7.55
C MET A 135 -17.06 3.80 8.13
N MET A 136 -18.22 4.42 8.38
CA MET A 136 -18.30 5.75 8.98
C MET A 136 -17.70 5.78 10.39
N SER A 137 -17.98 4.77 11.21
CA SER A 137 -17.38 4.62 12.53
C SER A 137 -15.86 4.43 12.46
N ALA A 138 -15.37 3.64 11.49
CA ALA A 138 -13.93 3.47 11.26
C ALA A 138 -13.24 4.77 10.85
N ILE A 139 -13.88 5.59 10.00
CA ILE A 139 -13.39 6.93 9.62
C ILE A 139 -13.33 7.85 10.86
N GLN A 140 -14.41 7.92 11.64
CA GLN A 140 -14.50 8.78 12.81
C GLN A 140 -13.50 8.39 13.92
N SER A 141 -13.19 7.10 14.05
CA SER A 141 -12.22 6.57 15.02
C SER A 141 -10.79 6.48 14.49
N ASP A 142 -10.53 6.90 13.24
CA ASP A 142 -9.24 6.83 12.56
C ASP A 142 -8.64 5.40 12.48
N ARG A 143 -9.51 4.42 12.21
CA ARG A 143 -9.18 2.97 12.17
C ARG A 143 -9.41 2.32 10.81
N VAL A 144 -9.65 3.11 9.76
CA VAL A 144 -9.76 2.58 8.39
C VAL A 144 -8.41 1.96 7.99
N PRO A 145 -8.36 0.75 7.44
CA PRO A 145 -7.13 0.19 6.90
C PRO A 145 -6.73 0.88 5.58
N ASN A 146 -5.49 0.70 5.14
CA ASN A 146 -5.13 1.02 3.76
C ASN A 146 -5.90 0.07 2.82
N LEU A 147 -6.44 0.57 1.73
CA LEU A 147 -7.19 -0.24 0.77
C LEU A 147 -6.31 -0.63 -0.41
N LEU A 148 -6.33 -1.91 -0.76
CA LEU A 148 -5.74 -2.47 -1.97
C LEU A 148 -6.85 -2.90 -2.90
N LEU A 149 -6.87 -2.35 -4.11
CA LEU A 149 -7.82 -2.67 -5.15
C LEU A 149 -7.12 -3.40 -6.29
N MET A 150 -7.46 -4.67 -6.47
CA MET A 150 -6.85 -5.54 -7.47
C MET A 150 -7.82 -5.83 -8.60
N GLN A 151 -7.36 -5.63 -9.84
CA GLN A 151 -7.95 -6.23 -11.02
C GLN A 151 -7.11 -7.42 -11.48
N TYR A 152 -7.76 -8.55 -11.76
CA TYR A 152 -7.17 -9.67 -12.47
C TYR A 152 -7.89 -9.94 -13.80
N SER A 153 -7.17 -10.46 -14.79
CA SER A 153 -7.72 -10.90 -16.07
C SER A 153 -8.18 -12.37 -16.03
N SER A 154 -8.86 -12.83 -17.08
CA SER A 154 -9.41 -14.18 -17.18
C SER A 154 -8.36 -15.30 -17.17
N ASP A 155 -7.12 -14.98 -17.53
CA ASP A 155 -5.93 -15.83 -17.47
C ASP A 155 -5.26 -15.82 -16.07
N TRP A 156 -5.92 -15.21 -15.08
CA TRP A 156 -5.42 -15.11 -13.70
C TRP A 156 -4.11 -14.32 -13.60
N THR A 157 -3.99 -13.23 -14.35
CA THR A 157 -2.90 -12.26 -14.26
C THR A 157 -3.37 -10.97 -13.60
N VAL A 158 -2.61 -10.43 -12.63
CA VAL A 158 -2.88 -9.11 -12.04
C VAL A 158 -2.62 -8.03 -13.09
N ARG A 159 -3.67 -7.29 -13.47
CA ARG A 159 -3.60 -6.21 -14.45
C ARG A 159 -3.45 -4.85 -13.79
N ASN A 160 -4.15 -4.61 -12.69
CA ASN A 160 -4.08 -3.37 -11.94
C ASN A 160 -4.06 -3.67 -10.44
N LEU A 161 -3.27 -2.91 -9.70
CA LEU A 161 -3.26 -2.91 -8.25
C LEU A 161 -3.10 -1.47 -7.78
N LEU A 162 -4.12 -0.93 -7.12
CA LEU A 162 -4.13 0.43 -6.59
C LEU A 162 -4.16 0.38 -5.07
N LEU A 163 -3.24 1.10 -4.43
CA LEU A 163 -3.30 1.38 -3.01
C LEU A 163 -3.94 2.75 -2.77
N VAL A 164 -4.88 2.81 -1.83
CA VAL A 164 -5.39 4.04 -1.23
C VAL A 164 -5.00 4.08 0.24
N PRO A 165 -4.20 5.07 0.70
CA PRO A 165 -3.80 5.16 2.09
C PRO A 165 -5.01 5.37 3.02
N SER A 166 -4.95 4.80 4.22
CA SER A 166 -6.04 4.86 5.21
C SER A 166 -6.52 6.29 5.53
N PHE A 167 -5.59 7.24 5.55
CA PHE A 167 -5.87 8.64 5.88
C PHE A 167 -6.48 9.44 4.73
N PHE A 168 -6.73 8.84 3.56
CA PHE A 168 -7.51 9.44 2.47
C PHE A 168 -9.00 9.13 2.52
N PHE A 169 -9.46 8.29 3.46
CA PHE A 169 -10.87 8.01 3.65
C PHE A 169 -11.54 9.09 4.52
N VAL A 170 -12.46 9.81 3.91
CA VAL A 170 -13.26 10.89 4.51
C VAL A 170 -14.74 10.67 4.23
N PRO A 171 -15.66 11.22 5.04
CA PRO A 171 -17.10 11.02 4.85
C PRO A 171 -17.60 11.30 3.42
N SER A 172 -17.09 12.35 2.78
CA SER A 172 -17.46 12.75 1.42
C SER A 172 -17.04 11.75 0.33
N ALA A 173 -16.19 10.77 0.66
CA ALA A 173 -15.77 9.68 -0.21
C ALA A 173 -16.60 8.39 -0.02
N ILE A 174 -17.57 8.37 0.89
CA ILE A 174 -18.40 7.20 1.18
C ILE A 174 -19.85 7.47 0.78
N GLU A 175 -20.36 6.67 -0.14
CA GLU A 175 -21.75 6.74 -0.61
C GLU A 175 -22.58 5.65 0.07
N CYS A 176 -23.64 6.05 0.78
CA CYS A 176 -24.61 5.13 1.38
C CYS A 176 -25.45 4.44 0.29
N ARG A 177 -25.61 3.12 0.36
CA ARG A 177 -26.44 2.36 -0.58
C ARG A 177 -27.86 2.22 -0.05
N LYS A 178 -28.81 1.98 -0.97
CA LYS A 178 -30.16 1.57 -0.57
C LYS A 178 -30.10 0.26 0.25
N PRO A 179 -30.94 0.11 1.29
CA PRO A 179 -31.05 -1.14 2.04
C PRO A 179 -31.35 -2.33 1.12
N LEU A 180 -30.85 -3.52 1.49
CA LEU A 180 -31.22 -4.75 0.79
C LEU A 180 -32.71 -5.04 0.93
N SER A 181 -33.29 -5.65 -0.11
CA SER A 181 -34.73 -5.93 -0.15
C SER A 181 -35.19 -6.80 1.02
N PRO A 182 -36.47 -6.71 1.42
CA PRO A 182 -37.04 -7.56 2.48
C PRO A 182 -36.91 -9.06 2.22
N ARG A 183 -36.76 -9.47 0.95
CA ARG A 183 -36.59 -10.87 0.53
C ARG A 183 -35.14 -11.34 0.55
N ALA A 184 -34.17 -10.45 0.76
CA ALA A 184 -32.76 -10.81 0.79
C ALA A 184 -32.41 -11.51 2.12
N ARG A 185 -31.41 -12.40 2.09
CA ARG A 185 -30.89 -13.07 3.31
C ARG A 185 -30.50 -12.10 4.43
N ARG A 186 -30.02 -10.90 4.07
CA ARG A 186 -29.69 -9.82 5.00
C ARG A 186 -30.62 -8.63 4.77
N ALA A 187 -31.93 -8.87 4.84
CA ALA A 187 -32.96 -7.85 4.63
C ALA A 187 -32.66 -6.59 5.45
N GLY A 188 -32.83 -5.41 4.83
CA GLY A 188 -32.57 -4.13 5.48
C GLY A 188 -31.09 -3.77 5.65
N TRP A 189 -30.13 -4.67 5.38
CA TRP A 189 -28.71 -4.35 5.51
C TRP A 189 -28.30 -3.22 4.55
N VAL A 190 -27.60 -2.23 5.09
CA VAL A 190 -27.13 -1.05 4.36
C VAL A 190 -25.63 -1.17 4.11
N GLY A 191 -25.27 -1.29 2.84
CA GLY A 191 -23.87 -1.24 2.41
C GLY A 191 -23.43 0.17 2.04
N CYS A 192 -22.17 0.32 1.67
CA CYS A 192 -21.65 1.56 1.07
C CYS A 192 -20.88 1.30 -0.22
N ASN A 193 -20.64 2.37 -0.97
CA ASN A 193 -19.61 2.42 -2.00
C ASN A 193 -18.51 3.38 -1.55
N ILE A 194 -17.26 3.03 -1.87
CA ILE A 194 -16.12 3.94 -1.80
C ILE A 194 -16.05 4.68 -3.14
N LEU A 195 -16.20 5.99 -3.12
CA LEU A 195 -16.11 6.86 -4.29
C LEU A 195 -14.65 7.21 -4.56
N LEU A 196 -13.98 6.40 -5.38
CA LEU A 196 -12.62 6.68 -5.81
C LEU A 196 -12.52 8.00 -6.59
N SER A 197 -13.58 8.44 -7.26
CA SER A 197 -13.64 9.76 -7.89
C SER A 197 -13.58 10.92 -6.90
N ALA A 198 -13.93 10.68 -5.63
CA ALA A 198 -13.83 11.66 -4.55
C ALA A 198 -12.43 11.68 -3.88
N ILE A 199 -11.56 10.73 -4.23
CA ILE A 199 -10.19 10.67 -3.71
C ILE A 199 -9.26 11.37 -4.70
N ALA A 200 -8.54 12.38 -4.21
CA ALA A 200 -7.56 13.12 -5.00
C ALA A 200 -6.45 12.19 -5.52
N PRO A 201 -5.80 12.50 -6.66
CA PRO A 201 -4.72 11.69 -7.23
C PRO A 201 -3.59 11.35 -6.27
N GLU A 202 -3.29 12.21 -5.31
CA GLU A 202 -2.27 11.97 -4.28
C GLU A 202 -2.60 10.78 -3.38
N GLY A 203 -3.88 10.46 -3.20
CA GLY A 203 -4.34 9.30 -2.45
C GLY A 203 -4.42 8.02 -3.28
N LYS A 204 -4.04 8.05 -4.56
CA LYS A 204 -4.10 6.91 -5.47
C LYS A 204 -2.68 6.50 -5.84
N LEU A 205 -2.21 5.40 -5.26
CA LEU A 205 -0.85 4.90 -5.43
C LEU A 205 -0.89 3.60 -6.23
N PRO A 206 -0.74 3.64 -7.57
CA PRO A 206 -0.71 2.41 -8.34
C PRO A 206 0.57 1.63 -8.00
N MET A 207 0.41 0.33 -7.77
CA MET A 207 1.48 -0.64 -7.55
C MET A 207 1.68 -1.51 -8.80
N VAL A 208 0.59 -1.76 -9.53
CA VAL A 208 0.58 -2.37 -10.86
C VAL A 208 -0.36 -1.56 -11.73
N ARG A 209 0.05 -1.22 -12.96
CA ARG A 209 -0.77 -0.50 -13.93
C ARG A 209 -0.70 -1.20 -15.28
N ASN A 210 -1.83 -1.63 -15.81
CA ASN A 210 -1.94 -2.31 -17.11
C ASN A 210 -0.99 -3.53 -17.29
N GLY A 211 -0.69 -4.26 -16.21
CA GLY A 211 0.22 -5.40 -16.22
C GLY A 211 1.69 -5.03 -16.04
N GLU A 212 2.01 -3.77 -15.71
CA GLU A 212 3.36 -3.30 -15.41
C GLU A 212 3.52 -3.01 -13.92
N VAL A 213 4.59 -3.53 -13.32
CA VAL A 213 4.90 -3.32 -11.90
C VAL A 213 5.55 -1.96 -11.71
N ILE A 214 5.00 -1.15 -10.79
CA ILE A 214 5.63 0.10 -10.39
C ILE A 214 6.66 -0.20 -9.29
N PRO A 215 7.91 0.31 -9.41
CA PRO A 215 8.95 0.02 -8.43
C PRO A 215 8.54 0.39 -7.01
N ALA A 216 8.74 -0.52 -6.05
CA ALA A 216 8.34 -0.31 -4.65
C ALA A 216 8.92 0.97 -4.04
N ARG A 217 10.14 1.34 -4.43
CA ARG A 217 10.77 2.61 -4.02
C ARG A 217 9.95 3.85 -4.42
N MET A 218 9.32 3.84 -5.59
CA MET A 218 8.50 4.95 -6.08
C MET A 218 7.17 5.00 -5.34
N VAL A 219 6.53 3.85 -5.13
CA VAL A 219 5.28 3.77 -4.36
C VAL A 219 5.49 4.23 -2.92
N ARG A 220 6.58 3.77 -2.26
CA ARG A 220 6.96 4.21 -0.91
C ARG A 220 7.28 5.70 -0.84
N ALA A 221 8.01 6.24 -1.83
CA ALA A 221 8.30 7.68 -1.89
C ALA A 221 7.03 8.52 -2.04
N HIS A 222 6.08 8.08 -2.88
CA HIS A 222 4.78 8.76 -3.00
C HIS A 222 3.98 8.67 -1.71
N TYR A 223 3.96 7.53 -1.03
CA TYR A 223 3.30 7.36 0.27
C TYR A 223 3.90 8.31 1.31
N GLU A 224 5.23 8.38 1.40
CA GLU A 224 5.92 9.25 2.37
C GLU A 224 5.59 10.74 2.13
N ARG A 225 5.50 11.19 0.88
CA ARG A 225 5.12 12.56 0.53
C ARG A 225 3.78 12.99 1.14
N VAL A 226 2.81 12.07 1.20
CA VAL A 226 1.46 12.34 1.72
C VAL A 226 1.27 11.90 3.17
N ARG A 227 2.23 11.17 3.74
CA ARG A 227 2.14 10.56 5.08
C ARG A 227 1.88 11.58 6.18
N SER A 228 2.38 12.80 6.02
CA SER A 228 2.18 13.88 6.99
C SER A 228 0.69 14.20 7.21
N LEU A 229 -0.18 13.99 6.20
CA LEU A 229 -1.64 14.16 6.33
C LEU A 229 -2.26 13.21 7.36
N ALA A 230 -1.63 12.06 7.63
CA ALA A 230 -2.09 11.13 8.67
C ALA A 230 -2.01 11.73 10.08
N LYS A 231 -1.19 12.78 10.30
CA LYS A 231 -1.06 13.46 11.59
C LYS A 231 -2.20 14.43 11.87
N LEU A 232 -2.98 14.79 10.85
CA LEU A 232 -4.15 15.64 11.01
C LEU A 232 -5.28 14.85 11.67
N ASN A 233 -5.95 15.45 12.66
CA ASN A 233 -7.15 14.85 13.22
C ASN A 233 -8.24 14.70 12.13
N VAL A 234 -9.15 13.75 12.32
CA VAL A 234 -10.18 13.36 11.33
C VAL A 234 -10.95 14.56 10.77
N LYS A 235 -11.34 15.52 11.62
CA LYS A 235 -12.13 16.70 11.18
C LYS A 235 -11.32 17.64 10.30
N LEU A 236 -10.08 17.95 10.69
CA LEU A 236 -9.19 18.79 9.89
C LEU A 236 -8.80 18.09 8.58
N ARG A 237 -8.48 16.80 8.66
CA ARG A 237 -8.14 15.97 7.50
C ARG A 237 -9.28 15.89 6.49
N GLY A 238 -10.53 15.76 6.94
CA GLY A 238 -11.73 15.85 6.12
C GLY A 238 -11.75 17.13 5.27
N TRP A 239 -11.67 18.28 5.93
CA TRP A 239 -11.60 19.58 5.28
C TRP A 239 -10.43 19.71 4.30
N THR A 240 -9.24 19.28 4.70
CA THR A 240 -8.02 19.37 3.88
C THR A 240 -8.19 18.57 2.59
N LEU A 241 -8.72 17.35 2.67
CA LEU A 241 -8.92 16.47 1.52
C LEU A 241 -10.08 16.92 0.62
N ASP A 242 -11.16 17.47 1.19
CA ASP A 242 -12.25 18.04 0.41
C ASP A 242 -11.82 19.29 -0.37
N VAL A 243 -10.97 20.14 0.22
CA VAL A 243 -10.37 21.27 -0.50
C VAL A 243 -9.35 20.80 -1.54
N LEU A 244 -8.52 19.80 -1.24
CA LEU A 244 -7.59 19.22 -2.22
C LEU A 244 -8.34 18.68 -3.44
N ARG A 245 -9.46 17.99 -3.21
CA ARG A 245 -10.34 17.50 -4.28
C ARG A 245 -10.86 18.66 -5.14
N VAL A 246 -11.34 19.75 -4.53
CA VAL A 246 -11.79 20.94 -5.26
C VAL A 246 -10.68 21.49 -6.16
N ILE A 247 -9.45 21.59 -5.65
CA ILE A 247 -8.30 22.08 -6.43
C ILE A 247 -8.06 21.22 -7.67
N HIS A 248 -8.14 19.89 -7.54
CA HIS A 248 -8.01 18.98 -8.68
C HIS A 248 -9.15 19.11 -9.69
N GLU A 249 -10.37 19.41 -9.23
CA GLU A 249 -11.52 19.62 -10.11
C GLU A 249 -11.42 20.90 -10.94
N LEU A 250 -10.61 21.89 -10.52
CA LEU A 250 -10.29 23.06 -11.33
C LEU A 250 -9.54 22.69 -12.61
N LYS A 251 -8.78 21.58 -12.58
CA LYS A 251 -7.89 21.14 -13.69
C LYS A 251 -6.86 22.21 -14.09
N LEU A 252 -6.43 23.01 -13.12
CA LEU A 252 -5.42 24.05 -13.29
C LEU A 252 -4.19 23.73 -12.45
N ALA A 253 -2.99 23.86 -13.05
CA ALA A 253 -1.74 23.79 -12.29
C ALA A 253 -1.58 25.01 -11.36
N THR A 254 -1.98 26.19 -11.84
CA THR A 254 -1.99 27.45 -11.08
C THR A 254 -3.41 27.97 -10.99
N PHE A 255 -3.86 28.33 -9.79
CA PHE A 255 -5.22 28.78 -9.53
C PHE A 255 -5.24 29.95 -8.54
N SER A 256 -6.36 30.66 -8.51
CA SER A 256 -6.61 31.78 -7.61
C SER A 256 -7.48 31.37 -6.41
N LEU A 257 -7.49 32.21 -5.38
CA LEU A 257 -8.38 32.05 -4.24
C LEU A 257 -9.86 32.12 -4.65
N SER A 258 -10.18 32.96 -5.64
CA SER A 258 -11.53 33.10 -6.17
C SER A 258 -12.02 31.82 -6.85
N ASP A 259 -11.13 31.09 -7.54
CA ASP A 259 -11.48 29.81 -8.17
C ASP A 259 -11.93 28.78 -7.12
N VAL A 260 -11.27 28.74 -5.97
CA VAL A 260 -11.66 27.84 -4.87
C VAL A 260 -12.95 28.33 -4.19
N TYR A 261 -13.14 29.66 -4.08
CA TYR A 261 -14.38 30.22 -3.53
C TYR A 261 -15.63 29.91 -4.37
N ALA A 262 -15.48 29.64 -5.67
CA ALA A 262 -16.59 29.17 -6.51
C ALA A 262 -17.23 27.86 -5.99
N PHE A 263 -16.50 27.09 -5.17
CA PHE A 263 -16.96 25.84 -4.57
C PHE A 263 -17.50 25.99 -3.14
N GLU A 264 -17.67 27.22 -2.64
CA GLU A 264 -18.13 27.50 -1.28
C GLU A 264 -19.46 26.80 -0.94
N ALA A 265 -20.44 26.83 -1.85
CA ALA A 265 -21.74 26.21 -1.62
C ALA A 265 -21.61 24.69 -1.38
N ARG A 266 -20.82 24.01 -2.20
CA ARG A 266 -20.56 22.57 -2.06
C ARG A 266 -19.77 22.24 -0.79
N LEU A 267 -18.72 23.01 -0.47
CA LEU A 267 -17.95 22.79 0.76
C LEU A 267 -18.81 23.00 2.01
N ARG A 268 -19.80 23.90 1.96
CA ARG A 268 -20.80 24.08 3.02
C ARG A 268 -21.70 22.86 3.19
N GLU A 269 -22.13 22.22 2.09
CA GLU A 269 -22.92 20.98 2.15
C GLU A 269 -22.14 19.82 2.75
N LEU A 270 -20.85 19.70 2.41
CA LEU A 270 -19.96 18.66 2.98
C LEU A 270 -19.64 18.89 4.46
N HIS A 271 -19.73 20.14 4.93
CA HIS A 271 -19.39 20.53 6.29
C HIS A 271 -20.44 21.47 6.90
N PRO A 272 -21.67 20.98 7.13
CA PRO A 272 -22.83 21.83 7.47
C PRO A 272 -22.72 22.55 8.81
N GLN A 273 -21.82 22.10 9.70
CA GLN A 273 -21.59 22.71 11.00
C GLN A 273 -20.65 23.93 10.97
N ASN A 274 -20.12 24.31 9.79
CA ASN A 274 -19.20 25.44 9.68
C ASN A 274 -19.86 26.61 8.94
N PHE A 275 -20.02 27.74 9.64
CA PHE A 275 -20.62 28.95 9.07
C PHE A 275 -19.59 29.90 8.43
N ASN A 276 -18.30 29.59 8.52
CA ASN A 276 -17.18 30.43 8.06
C ASN A 276 -16.36 29.71 6.96
N ILE A 277 -16.99 29.46 5.81
CA ILE A 277 -16.41 28.63 4.74
C ILE A 277 -15.18 29.28 4.10
N ARG A 278 -15.26 30.53 3.64
CA ARG A 278 -14.10 31.21 3.01
C ARG A 278 -12.88 31.30 3.93
N PRO A 279 -12.99 31.70 5.21
CA PRO A 279 -11.88 31.58 6.16
C PRO A 279 -11.33 30.15 6.26
N LYS A 280 -12.21 29.15 6.30
CA LYS A 280 -11.80 27.74 6.38
C LYS A 280 -11.03 27.30 5.14
N ILE A 281 -11.45 27.70 3.94
CA ILE A 281 -10.74 27.46 2.67
C ILE A 281 -9.31 28.02 2.75
N ARG A 282 -9.14 29.28 3.17
CA ARG A 282 -7.80 29.89 3.32
C ARG A 282 -6.93 29.11 4.30
N GLN A 283 -7.50 28.68 5.42
CA GLN A 283 -6.79 27.83 6.38
C GLN A 283 -6.36 26.50 5.74
N GLN A 284 -7.23 25.84 4.96
CA GLN A 284 -6.87 24.57 4.33
C GLN A 284 -5.80 24.73 3.25
N LEU A 285 -5.79 25.83 2.51
CA LEU A 285 -4.70 26.12 1.56
C LEU A 285 -3.35 26.27 2.27
N GLN A 286 -3.31 26.88 3.46
CA GLN A 286 -2.10 26.94 4.28
C GLN A 286 -1.67 25.54 4.75
N VAL A 287 -2.61 24.71 5.21
CA VAL A 287 -2.31 23.31 5.58
C VAL A 287 -1.74 22.55 4.37
N LEU A 288 -2.37 22.62 3.20
CA LEU A 288 -1.87 21.95 1.99
C LEU A 288 -0.46 22.42 1.60
N ARG A 289 -0.15 23.71 1.76
CA ARG A 289 1.20 24.27 1.57
C ARG A 289 2.19 23.67 2.56
N ASP A 290 1.86 23.66 3.84
CA ASP A 290 2.75 23.21 4.91
C ASP A 290 3.02 21.69 4.82
N HIS A 291 2.11 20.96 4.18
CA HIS A 291 2.27 19.54 3.84
C HIS A 291 2.91 19.30 2.45
N GLY A 292 3.38 20.35 1.77
CA GLY A 292 4.13 20.23 0.51
C GLY A 292 3.29 19.76 -0.69
N LEU A 293 1.98 20.04 -0.68
CA LEU A 293 1.07 19.68 -1.78
C LEU A 293 0.82 20.84 -2.75
N LEU A 294 1.03 22.07 -2.30
CA LEU A 294 0.95 23.27 -3.13
C LEU A 294 1.95 24.32 -2.65
N GLN A 295 2.14 25.38 -3.43
CA GLN A 295 2.92 26.55 -3.05
C GLN A 295 2.14 27.85 -3.25
N PHE A 296 2.49 28.88 -2.47
CA PHE A 296 1.91 30.21 -2.58
C PHE A 296 2.81 31.06 -3.47
N ILE A 297 2.32 31.43 -4.65
CA ILE A 297 3.09 32.19 -5.64
C ILE A 297 3.05 33.68 -5.32
N SER A 298 1.85 34.19 -5.03
CA SER A 298 1.62 35.58 -4.65
C SER A 298 0.29 35.70 -3.91
N LYS A 299 -0.12 36.91 -3.54
CA LYS A 299 -1.36 37.14 -2.79
C LYS A 299 -2.57 36.57 -3.54
N GLY A 300 -3.15 35.50 -2.98
CA GLY A 300 -4.32 34.84 -3.54
C GLY A 300 -4.05 33.99 -4.80
N ARG A 301 -2.79 33.66 -5.10
CA ARG A 301 -2.40 32.78 -6.21
C ARG A 301 -1.56 31.61 -5.72
N TYR A 302 -1.90 30.41 -6.20
CA TYR A 302 -1.35 29.15 -5.73
C TYR A 302 -0.98 28.27 -6.92
N GLU A 303 -0.02 27.38 -6.71
CA GLU A 303 0.34 26.34 -7.67
C GLU A 303 0.32 24.97 -6.98
N LEU A 304 -0.36 24.01 -7.60
CA LEU A 304 -0.38 22.63 -7.15
C LEU A 304 0.97 21.97 -7.49
N LEU A 305 1.62 21.36 -6.51
CA LEU A 305 2.90 20.69 -6.73
C LEU A 305 2.66 19.33 -7.39
N PRO A 306 3.43 18.96 -8.44
CA PRO A 306 3.25 17.71 -9.14
C PRO A 306 3.48 16.52 -8.21
N SER A 307 2.69 15.47 -8.38
CA SER A 307 3.00 14.18 -7.78
C SER A 307 4.22 13.60 -8.50
N SER A 308 5.37 13.55 -7.82
CA SER A 308 6.61 12.92 -8.31
C SER A 308 6.38 11.41 -8.47
N GLY A 309 5.85 11.03 -9.63
CA GLY A 309 5.40 9.67 -9.93
C GLY A 309 4.34 9.61 -11.05
N GLN A 310 3.64 10.71 -11.32
CA GLN A 310 2.89 10.87 -12.58
C GLN A 310 3.84 11.45 -13.63
N ALA A 311 4.75 10.61 -14.15
CA ALA A 311 5.29 10.89 -15.46
C ALA A 311 4.09 11.05 -16.39
N ARG A 312 3.98 12.20 -17.07
CA ARG A 312 3.09 12.37 -18.21
C ARG A 312 3.47 11.27 -19.20
N LEU A 313 2.62 10.25 -19.31
CA LEU A 313 2.56 9.28 -20.40
C LEU A 313 1.08 9.12 -20.72
#